data_AF-A0A328W2W3-F1
#
_entry.id   AF-A0A328W2W3-F1
#
_cell.length_a   1.000
_cell.length_b   1.000
_cell.length_c   1.000
_cell.angle_alpha   90.00
_cell.angle_beta   90.00
_cell.angle_gamma   90.00
#
_symmetry.space_group_name_H-M   'P 1'
#
loop_
_entity.id
_entity.type
_entity.pdbx_description
1 polymer ?
#
loop_
_entity_poly.entity_id
_entity_poly.type
_entity_poly.pdbx_seq_one_letter_code
_entity_poly.pdbx_strand_id
1 'polypeptide(L)'
;MKTATKVAIATLSSILLMGSSVNLAAKAQSYEKTQKATVKKEAEAAKPISAEEKKYIEAEIQRVKELTQESGDMYVLYYKYPKLNSGFDISYWGGIHEFTSYEDYLKKASTLKGSILKQPANLPKGYKFLTAVIEGPTEGKFVDEVRAEGKKSGKPIYAKKIDWKEAVTIRLKYTNGEDTLGFSKYAADSEGSKKKGFFNDKLPAHVFPKYVFWNDGGTFEYSISTSSLDMSRKQKIELLKAAVKK
;
A
#
# COMPACT_ATOMS: atom_id res chain seq x y z
N MET A 1 -27.99 -36.95 -27.48
CA MET A 1 -27.37 -36.74 -26.16
C MET A 1 -25.88 -36.51 -26.40
N LYS A 2 -25.39 -35.27 -26.32
CA LYS A 2 -24.84 -34.60 -25.11
C LYS A 2 -23.55 -35.31 -24.61
N THR A 3 -22.36 -34.82 -25.01
CA THR A 3 -21.44 -33.91 -24.27
C THR A 3 -20.79 -34.58 -23.05
N ALA A 4 -19.52 -34.39 -22.66
CA ALA A 4 -18.41 -33.56 -23.11
C ALA A 4 -17.14 -34.04 -22.37
N THR A 5 -15.99 -33.81 -23.01
CA THR A 5 -14.62 -33.97 -22.51
C THR A 5 -14.39 -33.21 -21.20
N LYS A 6 -13.90 -33.87 -20.14
CA LYS A 6 -13.40 -33.21 -18.93
C LYS A 6 -11.90 -32.98 -19.06
N VAL A 7 -11.54 -31.74 -19.34
CA VAL A 7 -10.17 -31.21 -19.19
C VAL A 7 -9.88 -31.07 -17.70
N ALA A 8 -8.80 -31.70 -17.24
CA ALA A 8 -8.30 -31.55 -15.89
C ALA A 8 -7.70 -30.14 -15.71
N ILE A 9 -8.26 -29.41 -14.74
CA ILE A 9 -7.87 -28.05 -14.36
C ILE A 9 -6.55 -28.12 -13.58
N ALA A 10 -5.57 -27.35 -14.03
CA ALA A 10 -4.30 -27.13 -13.35
C ALA A 10 -4.53 -26.54 -11.95
N THR A 11 -3.98 -27.21 -10.94
CA THR A 11 -3.90 -26.73 -9.56
C THR A 11 -2.84 -25.62 -9.45
N LEU A 12 -3.24 -24.38 -9.74
CA LEU A 12 -2.51 -23.19 -9.32
C LEU A 12 -2.57 -23.12 -7.78
N SER A 13 -1.46 -23.49 -7.15
CA SER A 13 -1.31 -23.41 -5.71
C SER A 13 -1.31 -21.94 -5.27
N SER A 14 -2.35 -21.60 -4.53
CA SER A 14 -2.60 -20.33 -3.88
C SER A 14 -1.46 -19.96 -2.94
N ILE A 15 -0.64 -18.98 -3.32
CA ILE A 15 0.19 -18.25 -2.36
C ILE A 15 -0.77 -17.34 -1.58
N LEU A 16 -1.14 -17.79 -0.38
CA LEU A 16 -1.88 -17.01 0.61
C LEU A 16 -1.10 -15.73 0.95
N LEU A 17 -1.59 -14.58 0.47
CA LEU A 17 -1.23 -13.25 0.95
C LEU A 17 -1.79 -13.06 2.38
N MET A 18 -1.16 -13.70 3.36
CA MET A 18 -1.38 -13.42 4.78
C MET A 18 -0.25 -12.52 5.28
N GLY A 19 -0.52 -11.22 5.33
CA GLY A 19 0.35 -10.27 6.00
C GLY A 19 -0.27 -8.88 5.98
N SER A 20 -0.71 -8.42 7.17
CA SER A 20 -1.17 -7.06 7.53
C SER A 20 -2.69 -6.79 7.46
N SER A 21 -3.53 -7.54 8.19
CA SER A 21 -4.96 -7.20 8.38
C SER A 21 -5.26 -6.39 9.66
N VAL A 22 -4.26 -6.00 10.46
CA VAL A 22 -4.53 -5.36 11.77
C VAL A 22 -4.63 -3.83 11.75
N ASN A 23 -4.20 -3.14 10.69
CA ASN A 23 -4.32 -1.67 10.59
C ASN A 23 -5.48 -1.17 9.70
N LEU A 24 -6.14 -2.06 8.92
CA LEU A 24 -7.36 -1.67 8.21
C LEU A 24 -8.58 -1.61 9.14
N ALA A 25 -8.65 -2.46 10.18
CA ALA A 25 -9.80 -2.50 11.08
C ALA A 25 -9.83 -1.36 12.12
N ALA A 26 -8.67 -0.89 12.58
CA ALA A 26 -8.61 0.24 13.52
C ALA A 26 -8.88 1.58 12.84
N LYS A 27 -8.41 1.74 11.58
CA LYS A 27 -8.83 2.86 10.73
C LYS A 27 -10.31 2.74 10.37
N ALA A 28 -10.85 1.51 10.35
CA ALA A 28 -12.26 1.24 10.11
C ALA A 28 -13.22 1.88 11.13
N GLN A 29 -12.89 1.76 12.41
CA GLN A 29 -13.83 2.13 13.47
C GLN A 29 -13.80 3.62 13.83
N SER A 30 -12.73 4.35 13.49
CA SER A 30 -12.63 5.79 13.78
C SER A 30 -13.39 6.66 12.77
N TYR A 31 -13.58 6.20 11.52
CA TYR A 31 -14.41 6.92 10.55
C TYR A 31 -15.92 6.75 10.77
N GLU A 32 -16.36 5.62 11.33
CA GLU A 32 -17.80 5.39 11.58
C GLU A 32 -18.36 6.35 12.65
N LYS A 33 -17.55 6.70 13.66
CA LYS A 33 -18.00 7.54 14.78
C LYS A 33 -18.17 9.01 14.41
N THR A 34 -17.35 9.51 13.48
CA THR A 34 -17.45 10.91 13.03
C THR A 34 -18.57 11.09 11.99
N GLN A 35 -18.93 10.04 11.25
CA GLN A 35 -19.96 10.11 10.20
C GLN A 35 -21.39 9.88 10.70
N LYS A 36 -21.61 9.19 11.83
CA LYS A 36 -22.97 9.02 12.38
C LYS A 36 -23.66 10.34 12.75
N ALA A 37 -22.91 11.42 12.99
CA ALA A 37 -23.48 12.73 13.26
C ALA A 37 -23.82 13.54 11.99
N THR A 38 -23.17 13.26 10.86
CA THR A 38 -23.31 14.07 9.63
C THR A 38 -24.27 13.46 8.60
N VAL A 39 -24.63 12.17 8.72
CA VAL A 39 -25.48 11.46 7.73
C VAL A 39 -26.97 11.83 7.80
N LYS A 40 -27.42 12.69 8.72
CA LYS A 40 -28.85 13.03 8.88
C LYS A 40 -29.34 14.30 8.19
N LYS A 41 -28.56 14.95 7.33
CA LYS A 41 -29.07 16.07 6.54
C LYS A 41 -28.29 16.19 5.23
N GLU A 42 -28.79 15.51 4.20
CA GLU A 42 -28.72 15.88 2.77
C GLU A 42 -29.21 14.67 1.95
N ALA A 43 -30.52 14.41 2.05
CA ALA A 43 -31.23 13.77 0.96
C ALA A 43 -31.46 14.82 -0.13
N GLU A 44 -30.38 15.35 -0.71
CA GLU A 44 -30.49 15.98 -2.03
C GLU A 44 -30.83 14.86 -3.00
N ALA A 45 -31.94 15.03 -3.72
CA ALA A 45 -32.34 14.15 -4.80
C ALA A 45 -31.19 14.09 -5.83
N ALA A 46 -30.32 13.09 -5.69
CA ALA A 46 -29.23 12.85 -6.62
C ALA A 46 -29.84 12.67 -8.01
N LYS A 47 -29.53 13.60 -8.92
CA LYS A 47 -29.96 13.46 -10.32
C LYS A 47 -29.56 12.07 -10.82
N PRO A 48 -30.46 11.35 -11.51
CA PRO A 48 -30.13 10.05 -12.06
C PRO A 48 -28.93 10.20 -13.01
N ILE A 49 -27.95 9.31 -12.86
CA ILE A 49 -26.75 9.28 -13.70
C ILE A 49 -27.18 8.85 -15.10
N SER A 50 -26.85 9.67 -16.12
CA SER A 50 -27.25 9.38 -17.50
C SER A 50 -26.49 8.17 -18.07
N ALA A 51 -27.01 7.57 -19.14
CA ALA A 51 -26.35 6.46 -19.82
C ALA A 51 -25.01 6.91 -20.44
N GLU A 52 -24.97 8.12 -20.97
CA GLU A 52 -23.78 8.76 -21.54
C GLU A 52 -22.71 9.00 -20.47
N GLU A 53 -23.12 9.48 -19.28
CA GLU A 53 -22.20 9.65 -18.15
C GLU A 53 -21.61 8.31 -17.69
N LYS A 54 -22.42 7.25 -17.60
CA LYS A 54 -21.92 5.90 -17.25
C LYS A 54 -20.90 5.40 -18.27
N LYS A 55 -21.20 5.51 -19.57
CA LYS A 55 -20.29 5.10 -20.64
C LYS A 55 -18.98 5.89 -20.60
N TYR A 56 -19.04 7.19 -20.31
CA TYR A 56 -17.85 8.02 -20.14
C TYR A 56 -17.01 7.57 -18.94
N ILE A 57 -17.64 7.27 -17.80
CA ILE A 57 -16.96 6.78 -16.60
C ILE A 57 -16.21 5.48 -16.87
N GLU A 58 -16.88 4.51 -17.49
CA GLU A 58 -16.29 3.20 -17.82
C GLU A 58 -15.10 3.35 -18.78
N ALA A 59 -15.25 4.17 -19.82
CA ALA A 59 -14.17 4.43 -20.78
C ALA A 59 -12.95 5.09 -20.12
N GLU A 60 -13.16 6.06 -19.22
CA GLU A 60 -12.07 6.75 -18.54
C GLU A 60 -11.35 5.85 -17.53
N ILE A 61 -12.08 4.99 -16.80
CA ILE A 61 -11.48 3.99 -15.91
C ILE A 61 -10.61 3.02 -16.72
N GLN A 62 -11.11 2.53 -17.86
CA GLN A 62 -10.38 1.61 -18.71
C GLN A 62 -9.11 2.27 -19.28
N ARG A 63 -9.21 3.52 -19.76
CA ARG A 63 -8.06 4.31 -20.23
C ARG A 63 -7.00 4.46 -19.15
N VAL A 64 -7.38 4.79 -17.92
CA VAL A 64 -6.43 4.94 -16.82
C VAL A 64 -5.80 3.60 -16.45
N LYS A 65 -6.58 2.52 -16.41
CA LYS A 65 -6.08 1.18 -16.15
C LYS A 65 -4.98 0.79 -17.14
N GLU A 66 -5.21 0.95 -18.44
CA GLU A 66 -4.22 0.68 -19.50
C GLU A 66 -2.95 1.51 -19.29
N LEU A 67 -3.08 2.83 -19.08
CA LEU A 67 -1.93 3.70 -18.82
C LEU A 67 -1.12 3.27 -17.60
N THR A 68 -1.79 2.89 -16.51
CA THR A 68 -1.11 2.47 -15.27
C THR A 68 -0.41 1.12 -15.42
N GLN A 69 -0.93 0.22 -16.26
CA GLN A 69 -0.29 -1.06 -16.57
C GLN A 69 0.96 -0.88 -17.44
N GLU A 70 0.95 0.06 -18.39
CA GLU A 70 2.07 0.32 -19.29
C GLU A 70 3.21 1.08 -18.60
N SER A 71 2.87 2.12 -17.84
CA SER A 71 3.86 3.06 -17.27
C SER A 71 4.21 2.80 -15.81
N GLY A 72 3.33 2.11 -15.07
CA GLY A 72 3.37 2.05 -13.60
C GLY A 72 3.07 3.39 -12.93
N ASP A 73 2.69 4.43 -13.67
CA ASP A 73 2.35 5.74 -13.13
C ASP A 73 1.16 5.66 -12.17
N MET A 74 1.13 6.59 -11.22
CA MET A 74 0.02 6.73 -10.31
C MET A 74 -1.02 7.71 -10.86
N TYR A 75 -2.29 7.31 -10.84
CA TYR A 75 -3.43 8.17 -11.13
C TYR A 75 -4.40 8.19 -9.96
N VAL A 76 -4.99 9.35 -9.73
CA VAL A 76 -6.08 9.54 -8.76
C VAL A 76 -7.33 9.93 -9.53
N LEU A 77 -8.41 9.20 -9.28
CA LEU A 77 -9.70 9.43 -9.92
C LEU A 77 -10.65 10.04 -8.91
N TYR A 78 -11.22 11.19 -9.25
CA TYR A 78 -12.34 11.78 -8.54
C TYR A 78 -13.67 11.37 -9.19
N TYR A 79 -14.61 10.88 -8.37
CA TYR A 79 -15.94 10.47 -8.76
C TYR A 79 -16.96 11.52 -8.31
N LYS A 80 -17.64 12.13 -9.28
CA LYS A 80 -18.79 13.00 -8.98
C LYS A 80 -19.92 12.22 -8.28
N TYR A 81 -20.02 10.92 -8.56
CA TYR A 81 -21.01 10.01 -7.99
C TYR A 81 -20.32 8.93 -7.13
N PRO A 82 -20.05 9.19 -5.82
CA PRO A 82 -19.32 8.25 -4.95
C PRO A 82 -19.93 6.86 -4.84
N LYS A 83 -21.25 6.72 -5.07
CA LYS A 83 -21.96 5.43 -5.10
C LYS A 83 -21.39 4.45 -6.13
N LEU A 84 -20.73 4.95 -7.18
CA LEU A 84 -20.07 4.12 -8.20
C LEU A 84 -18.70 3.58 -7.74
N ASN A 85 -18.22 4.01 -6.59
CA ASN A 85 -16.94 3.64 -6.01
C ASN A 85 -17.11 3.30 -4.52
N SER A 86 -18.09 2.45 -4.20
CA SER A 86 -18.36 1.97 -2.84
C SER A 86 -18.57 3.09 -1.79
N GLY A 87 -19.05 4.26 -2.22
CA GLY A 87 -19.26 5.43 -1.35
C GLY A 87 -18.05 6.37 -1.27
N PHE A 88 -16.92 6.05 -1.89
CA PHE A 88 -15.73 6.90 -1.91
C PHE A 88 -15.73 7.84 -3.12
N ASP A 89 -15.36 9.09 -2.89
CA ASP A 89 -15.22 10.11 -3.94
C ASP A 89 -13.89 10.02 -4.70
N ILE A 90 -12.94 9.21 -4.20
CA ILE A 90 -11.61 9.04 -4.77
C ILE A 90 -11.26 7.55 -4.93
N SER A 91 -10.57 7.20 -6.02
CA SER A 91 -9.86 5.93 -6.16
C SER A 91 -8.44 6.14 -6.68
N TYR A 92 -7.58 5.15 -6.45
CA TYR A 92 -6.16 5.16 -6.81
C TYR A 92 -5.88 4.04 -7.80
N TRP A 93 -5.13 4.37 -8.85
CA TRP A 93 -4.71 3.42 -9.88
C TRP A 93 -3.20 3.51 -10.08
N GLY A 94 -2.54 2.36 -10.23
CA GLY A 94 -1.08 2.28 -10.27
C GLY A 94 -0.43 2.70 -8.96
N GLY A 95 0.80 3.21 -9.03
CA GLY A 95 1.53 3.68 -7.85
C GLY A 95 2.04 2.59 -6.91
N ILE A 96 1.81 1.31 -7.24
CA ILE A 96 2.39 0.14 -6.57
C ILE A 96 3.31 -0.54 -7.57
N HIS A 97 4.57 -0.68 -7.21
CA HIS A 97 5.57 -1.38 -8.01
C HIS A 97 6.08 -2.59 -7.25
N GLU A 98 5.89 -3.78 -7.82
CA GLU A 98 6.39 -5.04 -7.29
C GLU A 98 7.64 -5.48 -8.06
N PHE A 99 8.61 -6.04 -7.33
CA PHE A 99 9.90 -6.46 -7.89
C PHE A 99 10.24 -7.88 -7.43
N THR A 100 10.71 -8.69 -8.36
CA THR A 100 11.27 -10.03 -8.10
C THR A 100 12.81 -10.05 -8.20
N SER A 101 13.42 -8.97 -8.69
CA SER A 101 14.87 -8.71 -8.66
C SER A 101 15.20 -7.58 -7.68
N TYR A 102 16.28 -7.76 -6.92
CA TYR A 102 16.79 -6.72 -6.02
C TYR A 102 17.41 -5.56 -6.80
N GLU A 103 18.04 -5.84 -7.92
CA GLU A 103 18.67 -4.87 -8.81
C GLU A 103 17.64 -3.91 -9.40
N ASP A 104 16.52 -4.44 -9.89
CA ASP A 104 15.42 -3.63 -10.45
C ASP A 104 14.75 -2.79 -9.36
N TYR A 105 14.51 -3.38 -8.19
CA TYR A 105 14.05 -2.65 -7.01
C TYR A 105 14.99 -1.48 -6.69
N LEU A 106 16.29 -1.76 -6.58
CA LEU A 106 17.26 -0.76 -6.15
C LEU A 106 17.40 0.35 -7.20
N LYS A 107 17.34 0.00 -8.49
CA LYS A 107 17.33 0.97 -9.59
C LYS A 107 16.16 1.94 -9.47
N LYS A 108 14.93 1.44 -9.24
CA LYS A 108 13.75 2.30 -9.03
C LYS A 108 13.86 3.09 -7.73
N ALA A 109 14.17 2.43 -6.61
CA ALA A 109 14.25 3.07 -5.30
C ALA A 109 15.26 4.22 -5.27
N SER A 110 16.40 4.07 -5.96
CA SER A 110 17.44 5.11 -6.04
C SER A 110 17.02 6.38 -6.80
N THR A 111 15.91 6.34 -7.55
CA THR A 111 15.34 7.55 -8.19
C THR A 111 14.43 8.36 -7.26
N LEU A 112 14.06 7.79 -6.11
CA LEU A 112 13.15 8.40 -5.16
C LEU A 112 13.90 9.30 -4.17
N LYS A 113 13.20 10.33 -3.69
CA LYS A 113 13.63 11.18 -2.59
C LYS A 113 13.37 10.50 -1.24
N GLY A 114 14.13 10.92 -0.25
CA GLY A 114 14.03 10.45 1.12
C GLY A 114 14.71 9.10 1.35
N SER A 115 14.49 8.53 2.53
CA SER A 115 15.12 7.26 2.89
C SER A 115 14.59 6.09 2.06
N ILE A 116 15.47 5.16 1.72
CA ILE A 116 15.17 3.90 1.05
C ILE A 116 15.61 2.71 1.91
N LEU A 117 15.15 1.51 1.57
CA LEU A 117 15.66 0.27 2.15
C LEU A 117 16.74 -0.35 1.24
N LYS A 118 17.79 -0.89 1.82
CA LYS A 118 18.83 -1.67 1.14
C LYS A 118 18.93 -3.04 1.77
N GLN A 119 19.46 -3.98 1.00
CA GLN A 119 19.90 -5.24 1.54
C GLN A 119 21.00 -4.99 2.58
N PRO A 120 20.81 -5.41 3.84
CA PRO A 120 21.83 -5.26 4.85
C PRO A 120 23.01 -6.20 4.54
N ALA A 121 24.25 -5.72 4.70
CA ALA A 121 25.45 -6.53 4.45
C ALA A 121 25.61 -7.68 5.46
N ASN A 122 25.00 -7.54 6.65
CA ASN A 122 24.98 -8.52 7.72
C ASN A 122 23.75 -9.44 7.68
N LEU A 123 23.11 -9.62 6.52
CA LEU A 123 21.98 -10.55 6.36
C LEU A 123 22.38 -11.96 6.83
N PRO A 124 21.55 -12.66 7.63
CA PRO A 124 21.88 -14.00 8.09
C PRO A 124 22.10 -14.98 6.93
N LYS A 125 22.99 -15.96 7.13
CA LYS A 125 23.32 -16.97 6.11
C LYS A 125 22.06 -17.68 5.61
N GLY A 126 21.97 -17.86 4.29
CA GLY A 126 20.89 -18.60 3.63
C GLY A 126 19.72 -17.73 3.18
N TYR A 127 19.53 -16.53 3.74
CA TYR A 127 18.49 -15.62 3.25
C TYR A 127 18.86 -15.06 1.88
N LYS A 128 17.91 -15.13 0.94
CA LYS A 128 17.99 -14.57 -0.40
C LYS A 128 16.84 -13.62 -0.63
N PHE A 129 17.05 -12.62 -1.49
CA PHE A 129 15.98 -11.71 -1.88
C PHE A 129 14.81 -12.50 -2.47
N LEU A 130 13.60 -12.19 -2.01
CA LEU A 130 12.37 -12.82 -2.47
C LEU A 130 11.56 -11.83 -3.33
N THR A 131 11.14 -10.72 -2.72
CA THR A 131 10.40 -9.67 -3.42
C THR A 131 10.62 -8.30 -2.77
N ALA A 132 10.32 -7.25 -3.53
CA ALA A 132 10.16 -5.91 -2.99
C ALA A 132 8.87 -5.26 -3.48
N VAL A 133 8.35 -4.31 -2.71
CA VAL A 133 7.22 -3.46 -3.08
C VAL A 133 7.57 -2.02 -2.76
N ILE A 134 7.26 -1.11 -3.68
CA ILE A 134 7.30 0.34 -3.47
C ILE A 134 5.89 0.89 -3.73
N GLU A 135 5.38 1.70 -2.80
CA GLU A 135 4.06 2.34 -2.93
C GLU A 135 4.16 3.86 -2.82
N GLY A 136 3.46 4.52 -3.74
CA GLY A 136 3.25 5.96 -3.75
C GLY A 136 2.23 6.42 -2.69
N PRO A 137 2.18 7.73 -2.43
CA PRO A 137 1.36 8.29 -1.36
C PRO A 137 -0.14 8.14 -1.64
N THR A 138 -0.92 7.80 -0.62
CA THR A 138 -2.40 7.73 -0.69
C THR A 138 -3.08 8.84 0.12
N GLU A 139 -2.29 9.73 0.71
CA GLU A 139 -2.73 10.84 1.54
C GLU A 139 -1.83 12.06 1.32
N GLY A 140 -2.37 13.25 1.58
CA GLY A 140 -1.65 14.52 1.44
C GLY A 140 -2.40 15.53 0.57
N LYS A 141 -1.80 16.72 0.42
CA LYS A 141 -2.42 17.87 -0.26
C LYS A 141 -2.88 17.59 -1.69
N PHE A 142 -2.17 16.72 -2.42
CA PHE A 142 -2.53 16.36 -3.79
C PHE A 142 -3.93 15.72 -3.88
N VAL A 143 -4.39 15.02 -2.83
CA VAL A 143 -5.74 14.42 -2.83
C VAL A 143 -6.80 15.52 -2.82
N ASP A 144 -6.60 16.56 -2.01
CA ASP A 144 -7.50 17.70 -1.95
C ASP A 144 -7.47 18.53 -3.23
N GLU A 145 -6.29 18.66 -3.86
CA GLU A 145 -6.16 19.27 -5.19
C GLU A 145 -6.96 18.49 -6.25
N VAL A 146 -6.84 17.16 -6.28
CA VAL A 146 -7.61 16.32 -7.21
C VAL A 146 -9.10 16.46 -6.98
N ARG A 147 -9.55 16.51 -5.71
CA ARG A 147 -10.95 16.75 -5.37
C ARG A 147 -11.41 18.13 -5.85
N ALA A 148 -10.64 19.17 -5.61
CA ALA A 148 -10.98 20.54 -6.01
C ALA A 148 -11.06 20.68 -7.54
N GLU A 149 -10.07 20.16 -8.26
CA GLU A 149 -10.04 20.15 -9.72
C GLU A 149 -11.16 19.29 -10.30
N GLY A 150 -11.41 18.11 -9.73
CA GLY A 150 -12.51 17.23 -10.11
C GLY A 150 -13.88 17.89 -9.96
N LYS A 151 -14.14 18.55 -8.81
CA LYS A 151 -15.36 19.34 -8.60
C LYS A 151 -15.50 20.48 -9.62
N LYS A 152 -14.41 21.23 -9.86
CA LYS A 152 -14.39 22.33 -10.84
C LYS A 152 -14.60 21.85 -12.28
N SER A 153 -14.15 20.65 -12.61
CA SER A 153 -14.25 20.10 -13.96
C SER A 153 -15.69 19.84 -14.41
N GLY A 154 -16.60 19.61 -13.46
CA GLY A 154 -17.99 19.22 -13.72
C GLY A 154 -18.17 17.83 -14.36
N LYS A 155 -17.07 17.13 -14.68
CA LYS A 155 -17.09 15.81 -15.32
C LYS A 155 -17.61 14.73 -14.36
N PRO A 156 -18.25 13.67 -14.87
CA PRO A 156 -18.72 12.57 -14.03
C PRO A 156 -17.57 11.79 -13.37
N ILE A 157 -16.40 11.79 -14.01
CA ILE A 157 -15.13 11.30 -13.45
C ILE A 157 -13.98 12.22 -13.91
N TYR A 158 -13.00 12.43 -13.05
CA TYR A 158 -11.80 13.21 -13.34
C TYR A 158 -10.55 12.44 -12.92
N ALA A 159 -9.62 12.22 -13.84
CA ALA A 159 -8.36 11.53 -13.57
C ALA A 159 -7.18 12.51 -13.61
N LYS A 160 -6.29 12.43 -12.61
CA LYS A 160 -5.05 13.19 -12.57
C LYS A 160 -3.86 12.27 -12.33
N LYS A 161 -2.83 12.39 -13.18
CA LYS A 161 -1.54 11.74 -12.96
C LYS A 161 -0.83 12.40 -11.78
N ILE A 162 -0.31 11.60 -10.85
CA ILE A 162 0.42 12.06 -9.68
C ILE A 162 1.92 11.82 -9.89
N ASP A 163 2.68 12.91 -9.95
CA ASP A 163 4.13 12.84 -9.99
C ASP A 163 4.70 12.78 -8.56
N TRP A 164 4.61 11.60 -7.94
CA TRP A 164 5.18 11.38 -6.62
C TRP A 164 6.68 11.09 -6.72
N LYS A 165 7.47 11.74 -5.85
CA LYS A 165 8.93 11.57 -5.79
C LYS A 165 9.40 10.82 -4.55
N GLU A 166 8.52 10.57 -3.59
CA GLU A 166 8.85 9.92 -2.33
C GLU A 166 7.87 8.77 -2.06
N ALA A 167 8.41 7.58 -1.83
CA ALA A 167 7.60 6.42 -1.48
C ALA A 167 7.13 6.54 -0.04
N VAL A 168 5.83 6.35 0.16
CA VAL A 168 5.26 6.22 1.51
C VAL A 168 5.51 4.84 2.06
N THR A 169 5.54 3.79 1.23
CA THR A 169 5.83 2.42 1.65
C THR A 169 6.96 1.84 0.82
N ILE A 170 7.91 1.19 1.49
CA ILE A 170 8.87 0.27 0.84
C ILE A 170 8.91 -1.00 1.67
N ARG A 171 8.77 -2.17 1.04
CA ARG A 171 8.86 -3.47 1.71
C ARG A 171 9.87 -4.35 0.99
N LEU A 172 10.84 -4.91 1.72
CA LEU A 172 11.77 -5.93 1.22
C LEU A 172 11.49 -7.25 1.93
N LYS A 173 11.43 -8.35 1.19
CA LYS A 173 11.31 -9.70 1.74
C LYS A 173 12.50 -10.55 1.31
N TYR A 174 12.98 -11.35 2.26
CA TYR A 174 14.04 -12.32 2.07
C TYR A 174 13.57 -13.67 2.62
N THR A 175 14.02 -14.77 2.03
CA THR A 175 13.71 -16.13 2.53
C THR A 175 14.93 -17.02 2.48
N ASN A 176 15.03 -17.94 3.46
CA ASN A 176 15.99 -19.04 3.42
C ASN A 176 15.33 -20.40 3.08
N GLY A 177 14.04 -20.39 2.73
CA GLY A 177 13.22 -21.58 2.45
C GLY A 177 12.30 -21.98 3.61
N GLU A 178 12.71 -21.73 4.85
CA GLU A 178 11.96 -22.07 6.07
C GLU A 178 11.36 -20.83 6.75
N ASP A 179 12.12 -19.72 6.75
CA ASP A 179 11.77 -18.47 7.37
C ASP A 179 11.80 -17.31 6.36
N THR A 180 10.91 -16.33 6.57
CA THR A 180 10.87 -15.07 5.83
C THR A 180 11.26 -13.91 6.73
N LEU A 181 12.24 -13.12 6.28
CA LEU A 181 12.65 -11.87 6.89
C LEU A 181 12.13 -10.69 6.07
N GLY A 182 11.38 -9.80 6.71
CA GLY A 182 10.80 -8.61 6.09
C GLY A 182 11.42 -7.34 6.66
N PHE A 183 11.72 -6.37 5.81
CA PHE A 183 12.00 -4.99 6.18
C PHE A 183 10.89 -4.11 5.62
N SER A 184 10.49 -3.08 6.35
CA SER A 184 9.49 -2.13 5.88
C SER A 184 9.85 -0.70 6.28
N LYS A 185 9.52 0.24 5.40
CA LYS A 185 9.42 1.68 5.61
C LYS A 185 7.96 2.01 5.36
N TYR A 186 7.33 2.80 6.23
CA TYR A 186 6.02 3.38 5.99
C TYR A 186 5.95 4.81 6.53
N ALA A 187 5.13 5.66 5.91
CA ALA A 187 4.84 6.99 6.44
C ALA A 187 4.27 6.86 7.86
N ALA A 188 4.88 7.57 8.82
CA ALA A 188 4.42 7.58 10.19
C ALA A 188 3.16 8.44 10.29
N ASP A 189 2.11 7.89 10.90
CA ASP A 189 0.94 8.67 11.26
C ASP A 189 1.22 9.58 12.48
N SER A 190 0.22 10.36 12.88
CA SER A 190 0.32 11.27 14.03
C SER A 190 0.59 10.57 15.37
N GLU A 191 0.39 9.24 15.47
CA GLU A 191 0.71 8.45 16.65
C GLU A 191 2.10 7.80 16.56
N GLY A 192 2.49 7.30 15.39
CA GLY A 192 3.82 6.76 15.10
C GLY A 192 4.92 7.81 15.27
N SER A 193 4.66 9.04 14.82
CA SER A 193 5.58 10.20 14.99
C SER A 193 5.84 10.58 16.45
N LYS A 194 5.01 10.13 17.41
CA LYS A 194 5.21 10.37 18.85
C LYS A 194 6.14 9.35 19.51
N LYS A 195 6.38 8.20 18.87
CA LYS A 195 7.21 7.11 19.43
C LYS A 195 8.62 7.19 18.88
N LYS A 196 9.53 7.87 19.59
CA LYS A 196 10.94 7.90 19.20
C LYS A 196 11.69 6.66 19.71
N GLY A 197 12.53 6.08 18.86
CA GLY A 197 13.39 4.95 19.20
C GLY A 197 12.85 3.59 18.76
N PHE A 198 13.36 2.52 19.38
CA PHE A 198 13.00 1.15 19.04
C PHE A 198 11.93 0.59 19.97
N PHE A 199 10.86 0.04 19.41
CA PHE A 199 9.77 -0.57 20.17
C PHE A 199 9.32 -1.88 19.53
N ASN A 200 8.75 -2.74 20.36
CA ASN A 200 8.20 -4.02 19.90
C ASN A 200 6.71 -3.86 19.59
N ASP A 201 6.18 -4.81 18.83
CA ASP A 201 4.74 -5.00 18.77
C ASP A 201 4.17 -5.32 20.17
N LYS A 202 2.91 -4.92 20.40
CA LYS A 202 2.15 -5.23 21.61
C LYS A 202 1.37 -6.55 21.51
N LEU A 203 1.41 -7.21 20.34
CA LEU A 203 0.77 -8.52 20.17
C LEU A 203 1.44 -9.60 21.05
N PRO A 204 0.68 -10.61 21.54
CA PRO A 204 1.24 -11.63 22.40
C PRO A 204 2.37 -12.42 21.73
N ALA A 205 3.51 -12.56 22.41
CA ALA A 205 4.72 -13.17 21.86
C ALA A 205 4.54 -14.62 21.38
N HIS A 206 3.64 -15.38 22.02
CA HIS A 206 3.29 -16.75 21.65
C HIS A 206 2.42 -16.84 20.38
N VAL A 207 1.85 -15.72 19.94
CA VAL A 207 1.08 -15.61 18.69
C VAL A 207 1.93 -14.96 17.60
N PHE A 208 2.72 -13.94 17.95
CA PHE A 208 3.60 -13.23 17.03
C PHE A 208 4.87 -12.70 17.73
N PRO A 209 6.06 -13.21 17.41
CA PRO A 209 7.31 -12.58 17.84
C PRO A 209 7.88 -11.65 16.77
N LYS A 210 7.08 -10.96 15.97
CA LYS A 210 7.60 -10.68 14.61
C LYS A 210 8.33 -9.36 14.53
N TYR A 211 7.76 -8.27 15.03
CA TYR A 211 8.22 -6.93 14.66
C TYR A 211 9.08 -6.23 15.71
N VAL A 212 10.19 -5.66 15.24
CA VAL A 212 10.83 -4.51 15.89
C VAL A 212 10.63 -3.31 14.99
N PHE A 213 10.09 -2.25 15.58
CA PHE A 213 9.84 -0.98 14.93
C PHE A 213 10.89 0.04 15.35
N TRP A 214 11.14 1.00 14.47
CA TRP A 214 12.05 2.11 14.68
C TRP A 214 11.50 3.37 14.02
N ASN A 215 11.33 4.42 14.82
CA ASN A 215 11.16 5.77 14.30
C ASN A 215 12.29 6.65 14.90
N ASP A 216 12.97 7.41 14.06
CA ASP A 216 14.12 8.22 14.44
C ASP A 216 13.77 9.67 14.82
N GLY A 217 12.46 9.97 14.91
CA GLY A 217 11.89 11.30 15.04
C GLY A 217 11.48 11.92 13.69
N GLY A 218 11.65 11.19 12.58
CA GLY A 218 11.23 11.61 11.26
C GLY A 218 9.77 11.28 10.92
N THR A 219 9.42 11.55 9.66
CA THR A 219 8.10 11.30 9.06
C THR A 219 7.88 9.84 8.64
N PHE A 220 8.87 8.97 8.86
CA PHE A 220 8.80 7.55 8.52
C PHE A 220 9.09 6.68 9.73
N GLU A 221 8.43 5.53 9.73
CA GLU A 221 8.71 4.44 10.64
C GLU A 221 9.23 3.25 9.83
N TYR A 222 10.18 2.54 10.42
CA TYR A 222 10.84 1.40 9.85
C TYR A 222 10.56 0.16 10.71
N SER A 223 10.51 -1.01 10.10
CA SER A 223 10.30 -2.24 10.85
C SER A 223 11.09 -3.40 10.25
N ILE A 224 11.40 -4.37 11.10
CA ILE A 224 11.90 -5.68 10.71
C ILE A 224 11.01 -6.76 11.30
N SER A 225 10.69 -7.78 10.50
CA SER A 225 9.88 -8.93 10.91
C SER A 225 10.48 -10.25 10.48
N THR A 226 10.31 -11.29 11.28
CA THR A 226 10.69 -12.67 10.91
C THR A 226 9.53 -13.60 11.21
N SER A 227 9.32 -14.64 10.40
CA SER A 227 8.30 -15.65 10.68
C SER A 227 8.66 -16.63 11.81
N SER A 228 9.95 -16.79 12.12
CA SER A 228 10.52 -17.56 13.23
C SER A 228 10.66 -16.74 14.53
N LEU A 229 10.70 -17.44 15.67
CA LEU A 229 10.97 -16.93 17.01
C LEU A 229 12.48 -16.71 17.30
N ASP A 230 13.37 -17.29 16.48
CA ASP A 230 14.77 -17.52 16.88
C ASP A 230 15.67 -16.28 16.81
N MET A 231 15.24 -15.20 16.16
CA MET A 231 16.02 -13.98 16.05
C MET A 231 15.83 -13.07 17.26
N SER A 232 16.92 -12.82 17.99
CA SER A 232 16.90 -11.91 19.14
C SER A 232 16.54 -10.47 18.73
N ARG A 233 15.95 -9.72 19.66
CA ARG A 233 15.66 -8.28 19.48
C ARG A 233 16.91 -7.48 19.08
N LYS A 234 18.07 -7.78 19.68
CA LYS A 234 19.33 -7.07 19.38
C LYS A 234 19.74 -7.29 17.92
N GLN A 235 19.68 -8.52 17.42
CA GLN A 235 19.97 -8.82 16.01
C GLN A 235 19.00 -8.09 15.06
N LYS A 236 17.70 -8.08 15.39
CA LYS A 236 16.69 -7.35 14.62
C LYS A 236 17.02 -5.87 14.49
N ILE A 237 17.39 -5.22 15.61
CA ILE A 237 17.76 -3.80 15.63
C ILE A 237 18.96 -3.53 14.74
N GLU A 238 20.01 -4.33 14.83
CA GLU A 238 21.23 -4.12 14.04
C GLU A 238 21.00 -4.35 12.54
N LEU A 239 20.19 -5.34 12.17
CA LEU A 239 19.77 -5.56 10.78
C LEU A 239 18.91 -4.39 10.26
N LEU A 240 17.95 -3.92 11.06
CA LEU A 240 17.08 -2.82 10.66
C LEU A 240 17.87 -1.52 10.42
N LYS A 241 18.81 -1.19 11.30
CA LYS A 241 19.71 -0.05 11.11
C LYS A 241 20.53 -0.18 9.83
N ALA A 242 21.07 -1.37 9.55
CA ALA A 242 21.86 -1.64 8.35
C ALA A 242 21.04 -1.58 7.06
N ALA A 243 19.73 -1.86 7.13
CA ALA A 243 18.84 -1.83 5.98
C ALA A 243 18.38 -0.41 5.61
N VAL A 244 18.29 0.53 6.57
CA VAL A 244 17.81 1.89 6.30
C VAL A 244 18.94 2.76 5.75
N LYS A 245 18.81 3.22 4.50
CA LYS A 245 19.68 4.26 3.93
C LYS A 245 18.92 5.58 3.88
N LYS A 246 19.46 6.59 4.54
CA LYS A 246 18.95 7.98 4.49
C LYS A 246 19.50 8.72 3.28
#